data_AF-A0AAE1F743-F1
#
_entry.id   AF-A0AAE1F743-F1
#
_cell.length_a   1.000
_cell.length_b   1.000
_cell.length_c   1.000
_cell.angle_alpha   90.00
_cell.angle_beta   90.00
_cell.angle_gamma   90.00
#
_symmetry.space_group_name_H-M   'P 1'
#
loop_
_entity.id
_entity.type
_entity.pdbx_description
1 polymer ?
#
loop_
_entity_poly.entity_id
_entity_poly.type
_entity_poly.pdbx_seq_one_letter_code
_entity_poly.pdbx_strand_id
1 'polypeptide(L)'
;MHDNCPVHTANIVRRWIEDQPQLEVLPWPSHSPDLNPIENVWANIVNVWEPEEERTRQQLLNHMMREWEVLRRKPQIIHTHVTSLSDRLRDVIANNGQWTKY
;
A
#
# COMPACT_ATOMS: atom_id res chain seq x y z
N MET A 1 -0.79 4.20 9.04
CA MET A 1 -0.91 4.94 7.77
C MET A 1 -1.98 4.29 6.92
N HIS A 2 -2.88 5.08 6.37
CA HIS A 2 -3.91 4.66 5.42
C HIS A 2 -4.23 5.85 4.50
N ASP A 3 -4.86 5.60 3.36
CA ASP A 3 -5.31 6.69 2.50
C ASP A 3 -6.57 7.39 3.06
N ASN A 4 -6.94 8.49 2.43
CA ASN A 4 -8.13 9.28 2.80
C ASN A 4 -9.42 8.76 2.14
N CYS A 5 -9.50 7.47 1.78
CA CYS A 5 -10.73 6.90 1.24
C CYS A 5 -11.91 7.13 2.21
N PRO A 6 -13.13 7.45 1.72
CA PRO A 6 -14.27 7.79 2.58
C PRO A 6 -14.60 6.74 3.65
N VAL A 7 -14.30 5.46 3.39
CA VAL A 7 -14.51 4.39 4.37
C VAL A 7 -13.58 4.52 5.58
N HIS A 8 -12.35 4.99 5.39
CA HIS A 8 -11.39 5.19 6.48
C HIS A 8 -11.64 6.48 7.27
N THR A 9 -12.29 7.47 6.66
CA THR A 9 -12.64 8.74 7.31
C THR A 9 -14.06 8.76 7.87
N ALA A 10 -14.80 7.65 7.77
CA ALA A 10 -16.13 7.50 8.37
C ALA A 10 -16.08 7.69 9.90
N ASN A 11 -17.14 8.29 10.48
CA ASN A 11 -17.20 8.57 11.93
C ASN A 11 -16.97 7.33 12.79
N ILE A 12 -17.51 6.18 12.39
CA ILE A 12 -17.34 4.91 13.12
C ILE A 12 -15.89 4.44 13.13
N VAL A 13 -15.17 4.61 12.01
CA VAL A 13 -13.77 4.22 11.90
C VAL A 13 -12.87 5.17 12.68
N ARG A 14 -13.09 6.49 12.55
CA ARG A 14 -12.35 7.49 13.32
C ARG A 14 -12.47 7.27 14.83
N ARG A 15 -13.69 7.07 15.35
CA ARG A 15 -13.90 6.77 16.78
C ARG A 15 -13.16 5.51 17.21
N TRP A 16 -13.25 4.44 16.42
CA TRP A 16 -12.55 3.21 16.73
C TRP A 16 -11.03 3.41 16.81
N ILE A 17 -10.45 4.21 15.90
CA ILE A 17 -9.01 4.54 15.92
C ILE A 17 -8.66 5.42 17.12
N GLU A 18 -9.48 6.43 17.44
CA GLU A 18 -9.30 7.31 18.62
C GLU A 18 -9.27 6.52 19.93
N ASP A 19 -10.00 5.40 20.01
CA ASP A 19 -10.01 4.49 21.15
C ASP A 19 -8.75 3.59 21.23
N GLN A 20 -7.85 3.62 20.23
CA GLN A 20 -6.60 2.84 20.22
C GLN A 20 -5.38 3.71 20.58
N PRO A 21 -4.93 3.75 21.85
CA PRO A 21 -3.83 4.62 22.29
C PRO A 21 -2.48 4.32 21.64
N GLN A 22 -2.31 3.13 21.07
CA GLN A 22 -1.10 2.69 20.38
C GLN A 22 -1.06 3.05 18.89
N LEU A 23 -2.15 3.59 18.34
CA LEU A 23 -2.23 3.92 16.92
C LEU A 23 -2.07 5.42 16.71
N GLU A 24 -1.16 5.77 15.80
CA GLU A 24 -1.03 7.13 15.28
C GLU A 24 -1.42 7.15 13.80
N VAL A 25 -2.36 8.03 13.46
CA VAL A 25 -2.73 8.28 12.06
C VAL A 25 -1.83 9.35 11.50
N LEU A 26 -0.97 8.95 10.56
CA LEU A 26 -0.13 9.90 9.83
C LEU A 26 -0.99 10.74 8.87
N PRO A 27 -0.77 12.07 8.80
CA PRO A 27 -1.37 12.91 7.77
C PRO A 27 -0.98 12.39 6.38
N TRP A 28 -1.97 12.16 5.53
CA TRP A 28 -1.74 11.65 4.17
C TRP A 28 -2.28 12.63 3.13
N PRO A 29 -1.51 13.00 2.09
CA PRO A 29 -2.03 13.81 1.01
C PRO A 29 -3.05 13.03 0.17
N SER A 30 -4.09 13.73 -0.28
CA SER A 30 -5.09 13.15 -1.18
C SER A 30 -4.47 12.87 -2.55
N HIS A 31 -4.91 11.77 -3.19
CA HIS A 31 -4.46 11.37 -4.53
C HIS A 31 -2.94 11.09 -4.65
N SER A 32 -2.31 10.59 -3.59
CA SER A 32 -0.89 10.20 -3.61
C SER A 32 -0.69 8.68 -3.46
N PRO A 33 -1.06 7.87 -4.49
CA PRO A 33 -0.79 6.44 -4.50
C PRO A 33 0.72 6.15 -4.57
N ASP A 34 1.50 7.05 -5.19
CA ASP A 34 2.96 7.00 -5.30
C ASP A 34 3.64 7.01 -3.93
N LEU A 35 2.99 7.57 -2.90
CA LEU A 35 3.49 7.52 -1.54
C LEU A 35 3.12 6.22 -0.81
N ASN A 36 2.10 5.47 -1.25
CA ASN A 36 1.56 4.36 -0.48
C ASN A 36 2.37 3.07 -0.75
N PRO A 37 3.17 2.55 0.22
CA PRO A 37 4.02 1.40 -0.01
C PRO A 37 3.26 0.13 -0.40
N ILE A 38 1.98 0.02 -0.03
CA ILE A 38 1.15 -1.15 -0.36
C ILE A 38 0.94 -1.30 -1.86
N GLU A 39 0.95 -0.21 -2.63
CA GLU A 39 0.81 -0.27 -4.09
C GLU A 39 1.98 -1.05 -4.72
N ASN A 40 3.20 -0.88 -4.19
CA ASN A 40 4.34 -1.68 -4.63
C ASN A 40 4.18 -3.16 -4.24
N VAL A 41 3.58 -3.45 -3.09
CA VAL A 41 3.30 -4.83 -2.67
C VAL A 41 2.31 -5.47 -3.63
N TRP A 42 1.25 -4.77 -4.01
CA TRP A 42 0.30 -5.23 -5.03
C TRP A 42 0.96 -5.41 -6.40
N ALA A 43 1.80 -4.46 -6.83
CA ALA A 43 2.55 -4.59 -8.07
C ALA A 43 3.44 -5.84 -8.08
N ASN A 44 4.08 -6.20 -6.96
CA ASN A 44 4.87 -7.43 -6.87
C ASN A 44 4.02 -8.70 -7.11
N ILE A 45 2.78 -8.72 -6.60
CA ILE A 45 1.85 -9.85 -6.78
C ILE A 45 1.33 -9.88 -8.21
N VAL A 46 0.89 -8.74 -8.75
CA VAL A 46 0.30 -8.65 -10.09
C VAL A 46 1.34 -8.90 -11.19
N ASN A 47 2.59 -8.49 -11.00
CA ASN A 47 3.65 -8.67 -12.02
C ASN A 47 4.00 -10.14 -12.32
N VAL A 48 3.64 -11.07 -11.43
CA VAL A 48 3.83 -12.51 -11.63
C VAL A 48 2.51 -13.24 -11.91
N TRP A 49 1.41 -12.49 -12.07
CA TRP A 49 0.10 -13.02 -12.35
C TRP A 49 -0.07 -13.31 -13.84
N GLU A 50 -0.48 -14.53 -14.18
CA GLU A 50 -0.75 -14.98 -15.54
C GLU A 50 -2.28 -15.10 -15.77
N PRO A 51 -2.96 -14.03 -16.23
CA PRO A 51 -4.42 -14.01 -16.32
C PRO A 51 -4.98 -15.01 -17.33
N GLU A 52 -4.18 -15.42 -18.32
CA GLU A 52 -4.58 -16.44 -19.30
C GLU A 52 -4.63 -17.85 -18.70
N GLU A 53 -3.94 -18.09 -17.58
CA GLU A 53 -3.93 -19.38 -16.87
C GLU A 53 -4.88 -19.36 -15.65
N GLU A 54 -4.98 -18.22 -14.98
CA GLU A 54 -5.69 -18.05 -13.71
C GLU A 54 -6.97 -17.19 -13.88
N ARG A 55 -7.93 -17.70 -14.65
CA ARG A 55 -9.11 -16.94 -15.13
C ARG A 55 -10.27 -16.83 -14.14
N THR A 56 -10.31 -17.67 -13.12
CA THR A 56 -11.42 -17.70 -12.16
C THR A 56 -11.11 -16.89 -10.91
N ARG A 57 -12.16 -16.39 -10.25
CA ARG A 57 -12.03 -15.74 -8.93
C ARG A 57 -11.27 -16.62 -7.94
N GLN A 58 -11.51 -17.93 -7.93
CA GLN A 58 -10.84 -18.83 -7.00
C GLN A 58 -9.34 -18.97 -7.30
N GLN A 59 -8.97 -19.05 -8.59
CA GLN A 59 -7.55 -19.08 -8.99
C GLN A 59 -6.85 -17.79 -8.62
N LEU A 60 -7.47 -16.63 -8.87
CA LEU A 60 -6.93 -15.33 -8.45
C LEU A 60 -6.74 -15.25 -6.93
N LEU A 61 -7.70 -15.71 -6.14
CA LEU A 61 -7.56 -15.75 -4.68
C LEU A 61 -6.39 -16.66 -4.25
N ASN A 62 -6.28 -17.84 -4.84
CA ASN A 62 -5.18 -18.77 -4.55
C ASN A 62 -3.82 -18.17 -4.94
N HIS A 63 -3.75 -17.49 -6.08
CA HIS A 63 -2.58 -16.75 -6.53
C HIS A 63 -2.16 -15.69 -5.52
N MET A 64 -3.09 -14.80 -5.15
CA MET A 64 -2.83 -13.73 -4.18
C MET A 64 -2.30 -14.29 -2.86
N MET A 65 -2.90 -15.37 -2.35
CA MET A 65 -2.45 -16.00 -1.10
C MET A 65 -1.05 -16.62 -1.24
N ARG A 66 -0.76 -17.27 -2.37
CA ARG A 66 0.56 -17.86 -2.63
C ARG A 66 1.65 -16.78 -2.69
N GLU A 67 1.44 -15.74 -3.49
CA GLU A 67 2.43 -14.68 -3.67
C GLU A 67 2.60 -13.83 -2.41
N TRP A 68 1.52 -13.62 -1.65
CA TRP A 68 1.59 -12.99 -0.33
C TRP A 68 2.53 -13.76 0.60
N GLU A 69 2.43 -15.08 0.68
CA GLU A 69 3.31 -15.91 1.50
C GLU A 69 4.77 -15.93 1.00
N VAL A 70 4.98 -15.81 -0.32
CA VAL A 70 6.33 -15.61 -0.88
C VAL A 70 6.93 -14.28 -0.42
N LEU A 71 6.16 -13.19 -0.47
CA LEU A 71 6.60 -11.86 -0.03
C LEU A 71 6.84 -11.82 1.48
N ARG A 72 5.99 -12.48 2.27
CA ARG A 72 6.14 -12.60 3.73
C ARG A 72 7.46 -13.25 4.13
N ARG A 73 7.96 -14.21 3.33
CA ARG A 73 9.26 -14.85 3.52
C ARG A 73 10.44 -13.99 3.07
N LYS A 74 10.18 -12.83 2.47
CA LYS A 74 11.17 -11.86 1.97
C LYS A 74 10.99 -10.49 2.64
N PRO A 75 11.15 -10.38 3.97
CA PRO A 75 10.88 -9.15 4.72
C PRO A 75 11.70 -7.94 4.24
N GLN A 76 12.87 -8.17 3.64
CA GLN A 76 13.71 -7.13 3.04
C GLN A 76 13.01 -6.35 1.92
N ILE A 77 12.11 -6.99 1.16
CA ILE A 77 11.35 -6.32 0.09
C ILE A 77 10.39 -5.30 0.72
N ILE A 78 9.65 -5.73 1.74
CA ILE A 78 8.73 -4.85 2.48
C ILE A 78 9.48 -3.73 3.19
N HIS A 79 10.62 -4.04 3.81
CA HIS A 79 11.47 -3.05 4.45
C HIS A 79 11.97 -1.99 3.46
N THR A 80 12.36 -2.40 2.25
CA THR A 80 12.78 -1.48 1.18
C THR A 80 11.65 -0.55 0.78
N HIS A 81 10.43 -1.07 0.60
CA HIS A 81 9.27 -0.24 0.25
C HIS A 81 8.96 0.79 1.34
N VAL A 82 8.97 0.38 2.61
CA VAL A 82 8.71 1.28 3.74
C VAL A 82 9.81 2.34 3.90
N THR A 83 11.08 1.94 3.83
CA THR A 83 12.22 2.88 3.99
C THR A 83 12.33 3.86 2.83
N SER A 84 11.88 3.48 1.62
CA SER A 84 11.83 4.39 0.47
C SER A 84 10.88 5.58 0.65
N LEU A 85 9.97 5.55 1.64
CA LEU A 85 9.00 6.62 1.87
C LEU A 85 9.68 7.98 2.11
N SER A 86 10.81 8.00 2.81
CA SER A 86 11.58 9.24 3.01
C SER A 86 12.09 9.82 1.70
N ASP A 87 12.52 8.99 0.76
CA ASP A 87 12.98 9.43 -0.56
C ASP A 87 11.80 9.91 -1.41
N ARG A 88 10.68 9.17 -1.40
CA ARG A 88 9.43 9.54 -2.09
C ARG A 88 8.92 10.91 -1.64
N LEU A 89 8.94 11.18 -0.33
CA LEU A 89 8.53 12.48 0.22
C LEU A 89 9.46 13.61 -0.24
N ARG A 90 10.78 13.37 -0.32
CA ARG A 90 11.71 14.36 -0.88
C ARG A 90 11.43 14.63 -2.35
N ASP A 91 11.13 13.60 -3.14
CA ASP A 91 10.76 13.73 -4.55
C ASP A 91 9.46 14.55 -4.72
N VAL A 92 8.44 14.31 -3.88
CA VAL A 92 7.19 15.11 -3.88
C VAL A 92 7.48 16.58 -3.55
N ILE A 93 8.31 16.86 -2.55
CA ILE A 93 8.70 18.22 -2.18
C ILE A 93 9.45 18.89 -3.33
N ALA A 94 10.41 18.20 -3.94
CA ALA A 94 11.18 18.69 -5.08
C ALA A 94 10.28 18.97 -6.30
N ASN A 95 9.23 18.17 -6.48
CA ASN A 95 8.23 18.32 -7.55
C ASN A 95 7.08 19.27 -7.19
N ASN A 96 7.18 20.05 -6.10
CA ASN A 96 6.14 20.98 -5.64
C ASN A 96 4.75 20.32 -5.48
N GLY A 97 4.72 19.09 -4.96
CA GLY A 97 3.48 18.35 -4.74
C GLY A 97 2.94 17.61 -5.97
N GLN A 98 3.65 17.64 -7.11
CA GLN A 98 3.29 16.88 -8.31
C GLN A 98 3.76 15.41 -8.20
N TRP A 99 3.25 14.59 -9.13
CA TRP A 99 3.55 13.16 -9.26
C TRP A 99 5.06 12.86 -9.25
N THR A 100 5.43 11.76 -8.59
CA THR A 100 6.79 11.24 -8.61
C THR A 100 6.91 10.05 -9.57
N LYS A 101 8.12 9.48 -9.70
CA LYS A 101 8.39 8.29 -10.52
C LYS A 101 7.86 6.97 -9.92
N TYR A 102 7.31 7.04 -8.71
CA TYR A 102 6.90 5.89 -7.91
C TYR A 102 5.43 5.54 -8.10
#